data_AF-A0A7C5TMU0-F1
#
_entry.id   AF-A0A7C5TMU0-F1
#
_cell.length_a   1.000
_cell.length_b   1.000
_cell.length_c   1.000
_cell.angle_alpha   90.00
_cell.angle_beta   90.00
_cell.angle_gamma   90.00
#
_symmetry.space_group_name_H-M   'P 1'
#
loop_
_entity.id
_entity.type
_entity.pdbx_description
1 polymer ?
#
loop_
_entity_poly.entity_id
_entity_poly.type
_entity_poly.pdbx_seq_one_letter_code
_entity_poly.pdbx_strand_id
1 'polypeptide(L)'
;MTSRYRRAIAVLVLALTSAAAGYAAAIYSTRNALQIAHSLSMADLLRLEAGEAYAAFQDKDASPQARMWALKHHVRVLRSVAPSEPFLPRKAIQTDIALALGRLAILHEALGDMDAARRYYTEAIDTCNAAQGDGITRAELVSLIRTLGSEPGADARSSPKLRVPDSGRHR
;
A
#
# COMPACT_ATOMS: atom_id res chain seq x y z
N MET A 1 -45.24 43.66 16.42
CA MET A 1 -44.42 42.85 15.47
C MET A 1 -44.92 41.42 15.48
N THR A 2 -45.59 41.02 14.39
CA THR A 2 -46.57 39.95 14.33
C THR A 2 -45.95 38.57 14.16
N SER A 3 -46.47 37.56 14.86
CA SER A 3 -46.17 36.12 14.84
C SER A 3 -45.71 35.54 13.48
N ARG A 4 -46.23 36.06 12.36
CA ARG A 4 -45.82 35.69 10.99
C ARG A 4 -44.34 35.98 10.68
N TYR A 5 -43.78 37.09 11.16
CA TYR A 5 -42.36 37.43 10.96
C TYR A 5 -41.42 36.50 11.71
N ARG A 6 -41.77 36.10 12.94
CA ARG A 6 -41.00 35.12 13.73
C ARG A 6 -40.94 33.75 13.04
N ARG A 7 -42.05 33.31 12.46
CA ARG A 7 -42.10 32.05 11.69
C ARG A 7 -41.28 32.13 10.40
N ALA A 8 -41.35 33.25 9.67
CA ALA A 8 -40.56 33.45 8.46
C ALA A 8 -39.05 33.42 8.74
N ILE A 9 -38.60 34.10 9.80
CA ILE A 9 -37.19 34.10 10.22
C ILE A 9 -36.73 32.69 10.62
N ALA A 10 -37.56 31.94 11.37
CA ALA A 10 -37.23 30.57 11.77
C ALA A 10 -37.05 29.61 10.57
N VAL A 11 -37.91 29.71 9.55
CA VAL A 11 -37.80 28.90 8.32
C VAL A 11 -36.53 29.26 7.53
N LEU A 12 -36.20 30.55 7.46
CA LEU A 12 -35.02 31.02 6.74
C LEU A 12 -33.71 30.58 7.42
N VAL A 13 -33.66 30.63 8.75
CA VAL A 13 -32.52 30.11 9.54
C VAL A 13 -32.39 28.59 9.35
N LEU A 14 -33.49 27.83 9.40
CA LEU A 14 -33.47 26.38 9.20
C LEU A 14 -33.01 26.00 7.78
N ALA A 15 -33.43 26.75 6.76
CA ALA A 15 -33.01 26.53 5.38
C ALA A 15 -31.51 26.80 5.20
N LEU A 16 -30.99 27.89 5.81
CA LEU A 16 -29.57 28.23 5.76
C LEU A 16 -28.69 27.21 6.50
N THR A 17 -29.11 26.71 7.67
CA THR A 17 -28.35 25.69 8.39
C THR A 17 -28.36 24.34 7.66
N SER A 18 -29.49 23.97 7.04
CA SER A 18 -29.59 22.77 6.21
C SER A 18 -28.70 22.84 4.97
N ALA A 19 -28.67 23.98 4.30
CA ALA A 19 -27.80 24.22 3.15
C ALA A 19 -26.31 24.20 3.53
N ALA A 20 -25.95 24.82 4.66
CA ALA A 20 -24.59 24.82 5.18
C ALA A 20 -24.12 23.40 5.58
N ALA A 21 -24.99 22.60 6.20
CA ALA A 21 -24.70 21.21 6.54
C ALA A 21 -24.52 20.35 5.28
N GLY A 22 -25.37 20.53 4.26
CA GLY A 22 -25.23 19.85 2.97
C GLY A 22 -23.93 20.22 2.25
N TYR A 23 -23.55 21.50 2.26
CA TYR A 23 -22.31 21.98 1.67
C TYR A 23 -21.06 21.43 2.38
N ALA A 24 -21.07 21.42 3.72
CA ALA A 24 -19.99 20.84 4.51
C ALA A 24 -19.85 19.32 4.27
N ALA A 25 -20.97 18.60 4.18
CA ALA A 25 -20.97 17.17 3.85
C ALA A 25 -20.42 16.88 2.45
N ALA A 26 -20.72 17.74 1.46
CA ALA A 26 -20.19 17.62 0.10
C ALA A 26 -18.67 17.90 0.03
N ILE A 27 -18.16 18.89 0.76
CA ILE A 27 -16.71 19.14 0.86
C ILE A 27 -16.01 17.97 1.55
N TYR A 28 -16.60 17.46 2.62
CA TYR A 28 -16.03 16.32 3.34
C TYR A 28 -15.99 15.07 2.46
N SER A 29 -17.07 14.76 1.74
CA SER A 29 -17.16 13.57 0.88
C SER A 29 -16.19 13.64 -0.31
N THR A 30 -16.06 14.81 -0.94
CA THR A 30 -15.12 15.01 -2.06
C THR A 30 -13.66 14.93 -1.60
N ARG A 31 -13.32 15.51 -0.44
CA ARG A 31 -11.98 15.40 0.14
C ARG A 31 -11.64 13.96 0.51
N ASN A 32 -12.59 13.23 1.11
CA ASN A 32 -12.42 11.82 1.44
C ASN A 32 -12.24 10.97 0.17
N ALA A 33 -13.05 11.19 -0.86
CA ALA A 33 -12.93 10.50 -2.14
C ALA A 33 -11.58 10.74 -2.83
N LEU A 34 -11.08 11.99 -2.79
CA LEU A 34 -9.78 12.34 -3.36
C LEU A 34 -8.63 11.68 -2.60
N GLN A 35 -8.70 11.62 -1.26
CA GLN A 35 -7.71 10.93 -0.43
C GLN A 35 -7.71 9.42 -0.67
N ILE A 36 -8.88 8.81 -0.81
CA ILE A 36 -9.01 7.39 -1.16
C ILE A 36 -8.40 7.12 -2.54
N ALA A 37 -8.75 7.92 -3.55
CA ALA A 37 -8.18 7.79 -4.90
C ALA A 37 -6.65 7.93 -4.91
N HIS A 38 -6.10 8.88 -4.15
CA HIS A 38 -4.65 9.06 -3.99
C HIS A 38 -4.01 7.80 -3.38
N SER A 39 -4.54 7.29 -2.28
CA SER A 39 -4.00 6.08 -1.62
C SER A 39 -4.06 4.83 -2.50
N LEU A 40 -5.10 4.68 -3.33
CA LEU A 40 -5.20 3.58 -4.29
C LEU A 40 -4.14 3.69 -5.38
N SER A 41 -3.96 4.88 -5.95
CA SER A 41 -2.91 5.13 -6.95
C SER A 41 -1.51 4.87 -6.40
N MET A 42 -1.27 5.24 -5.14
CA MET A 42 0.00 4.99 -4.47
C MET A 42 0.23 3.50 -4.19
N ALA A 43 -0.82 2.78 -3.76
CA ALA A 43 -0.75 1.33 -3.56
C ALA A 43 -0.36 0.59 -4.85
N ASP A 44 -0.92 1.01 -5.99
CA ASP A 44 -0.61 0.40 -7.28
C ASP A 44 0.82 0.71 -7.74
N LEU A 45 1.31 1.92 -7.48
CA LEU A 45 2.70 2.30 -7.76
C LEU A 45 3.69 1.50 -6.91
N LEU A 46 3.41 1.32 -5.61
CA LEU A 46 4.26 0.50 -4.74
C LEU A 46 4.25 -0.97 -5.15
N ARG A 47 3.10 -1.49 -5.60
CA ARG A 47 3.01 -2.85 -6.15
C ARG A 47 3.82 -3.02 -7.42
N LEU A 48 3.79 -2.03 -8.31
CA LEU A 48 4.60 -2.03 -9.52
C LEU A 48 6.10 -2.06 -9.16
N GLU A 49 6.52 -1.19 -8.25
CA GLU A 49 7.91 -1.13 -7.78
C GLU A 49 8.34 -2.44 -7.10
N ALA A 50 7.48 -3.05 -6.29
CA ALA A 50 7.73 -4.36 -5.69
C ALA A 50 7.92 -5.44 -6.75
N GLY A 51 7.12 -5.39 -7.82
CA GLY A 51 7.24 -6.26 -8.98
C GLY A 51 8.57 -6.10 -9.70
N GLU A 52 9.02 -4.87 -9.93
CA GLU A 52 10.31 -4.58 -10.56
C GLU A 52 11.49 -5.03 -9.70
N ALA A 53 11.46 -4.73 -8.39
CA ALA A 53 12.49 -5.18 -7.46
C ALA A 53 12.56 -6.71 -7.39
N TYR A 54 11.40 -7.39 -7.49
CA TYR A 54 11.35 -8.84 -7.53
C TYR A 54 11.84 -9.42 -8.85
N ALA A 55 11.47 -8.84 -9.98
CA ALA A 55 11.97 -9.22 -11.29
C ALA A 55 13.50 -9.10 -11.34
N ALA A 56 14.05 -8.00 -10.82
CA ALA A 56 15.48 -7.80 -10.68
C ALA A 56 16.14 -8.87 -9.79
N PHE A 57 15.48 -9.31 -8.71
CA PHE A 57 15.98 -10.40 -7.87
C PHE A 57 15.98 -11.78 -8.58
N GLN A 58 14.96 -12.06 -9.39
CA GLN A 58 14.83 -13.31 -10.15
C GLN A 58 15.73 -13.37 -11.38
N ASP A 59 16.15 -12.22 -11.90
CA ASP A 59 17.05 -12.12 -13.03
C ASP A 59 18.37 -12.84 -12.72
N LYS A 60 18.54 -14.03 -13.31
CA LYS A 60 19.69 -14.90 -13.10
C LYS A 60 20.97 -14.31 -13.67
N ASP A 61 20.86 -13.43 -14.65
CA ASP A 61 21.98 -12.78 -15.33
C ASP A 61 22.43 -11.52 -14.57
N ALA A 62 21.55 -10.95 -13.73
CA ALA A 62 21.91 -9.84 -12.86
C ALA A 62 22.92 -10.26 -11.78
N SER A 63 23.91 -9.40 -11.54
CA SER A 63 24.91 -9.61 -10.48
C SER A 63 24.26 -9.62 -9.09
N PRO A 64 24.81 -10.38 -8.12
CA PRO A 64 24.29 -10.38 -6.75
C PRO A 64 24.19 -8.96 -6.15
N GLN A 65 25.12 -8.07 -6.49
CA GLN A 65 25.11 -6.68 -6.04
C GLN A 65 23.93 -5.88 -6.63
N ALA A 66 23.60 -6.09 -7.90
CA ALA A 66 22.45 -5.43 -8.54
C ALA A 66 21.13 -5.88 -7.90
N ARG A 67 20.96 -7.18 -7.64
CA ARG A 67 19.80 -7.73 -6.92
C ARG A 67 19.69 -7.15 -5.52
N MET A 68 20.81 -7.06 -4.82
CA MET A 68 20.89 -6.47 -3.47
C MET A 68 20.51 -4.99 -3.48
N TRP A 69 20.97 -4.24 -4.48
CA TRP A 69 20.65 -2.83 -4.63
C TRP A 69 19.15 -2.63 -4.85
N ALA A 70 18.54 -3.39 -5.76
CA ALA A 70 17.10 -3.30 -6.05
C ALA A 70 16.25 -3.58 -4.80
N LEU A 71 16.57 -4.65 -4.05
CA LEU A 71 15.84 -4.97 -2.82
C LEU A 71 16.06 -3.93 -1.72
N LYS A 72 17.28 -3.41 -1.54
CA LYS A 72 17.56 -2.33 -0.57
C LYS A 72 16.85 -1.03 -0.95
N HIS A 73 16.80 -0.70 -2.24
CA HIS A 73 16.07 0.44 -2.74
C HIS A 73 14.58 0.31 -2.42
N HIS A 74 13.99 -0.85 -2.73
CA HIS A 74 12.58 -1.11 -2.47
C HIS A 74 12.22 -0.99 -0.98
N VAL A 75 13.02 -1.59 -0.08
CA VAL A 75 12.83 -1.42 1.38
C VAL A 75 12.88 0.05 1.79
N ARG A 76 13.81 0.82 1.22
CA ARG A 76 13.94 2.26 1.50
C ARG A 76 12.68 3.02 1.08
N VAL A 77 12.15 2.75 -0.10
CA VAL A 77 10.93 3.42 -0.59
C VAL A 77 9.74 3.04 0.28
N LEU A 78 9.50 1.75 0.54
CA LEU A 78 8.40 1.31 1.41
C LEU A 78 8.46 1.94 2.80
N ARG A 79 9.65 2.06 3.41
CA ARG A 79 9.83 2.73 4.70
C ARG A 79 9.54 4.23 4.65
N SER A 80 9.85 4.88 3.53
CA SER A 80 9.57 6.31 3.34
C SER A 80 8.08 6.60 3.15
N VAL A 81 7.33 5.68 2.55
CA VAL A 81 5.90 5.87 2.27
C VAL A 81 5.01 5.47 3.46
N ALA A 82 5.42 4.46 4.25
CA ALA A 82 4.66 3.99 5.41
C ALA A 82 4.15 5.08 6.38
N PRO A 83 4.95 6.12 6.76
CA PRO A 83 4.48 7.19 7.64
C PRO A 83 3.64 8.26 6.93
N SER A 84 3.73 8.37 5.60
CA SER A 84 3.11 9.46 4.83
C SER A 84 1.66 9.17 4.41
N GLU A 85 1.28 7.89 4.36
CA GLU A 85 -0.01 7.45 3.82
C GLU A 85 -0.82 6.66 4.86
N PRO A 86 -1.61 7.32 5.73
CA PRO A 86 -2.34 6.67 6.82
C PRO A 86 -3.46 5.72 6.36
N PHE A 87 -3.85 5.79 5.10
CA PHE A 87 -4.89 4.94 4.51
C PHE A 87 -4.33 3.69 3.81
N LEU A 88 -3.02 3.61 3.59
CA LEU A 88 -2.43 2.37 3.08
C LEU A 88 -2.50 1.29 4.17
N PRO A 89 -2.77 0.03 3.80
CA PRO A 89 -2.77 -1.06 4.75
C PRO A 89 -1.35 -1.26 5.29
N ARG A 90 -1.08 -0.70 6.48
CA ARG A 90 0.23 -0.78 7.18
C ARG A 90 0.77 -2.21 7.22
N LYS A 91 -0.13 -3.17 7.44
CA LYS A 91 0.16 -4.61 7.43
C LYS A 91 0.73 -5.08 6.08
N ALA A 92 0.19 -4.62 4.96
CA ALA A 92 0.69 -4.99 3.63
C ALA A 92 2.09 -4.42 3.39
N ILE A 93 2.31 -3.13 3.70
CA ILE A 93 3.63 -2.50 3.56
C ILE A 93 4.67 -3.20 4.43
N GLN A 94 4.34 -3.51 5.68
CA GLN A 94 5.24 -4.24 6.57
C GLN A 94 5.51 -5.67 6.09
N THR A 95 4.51 -6.33 5.49
CA THR A 95 4.70 -7.65 4.87
C THR A 95 5.65 -7.56 3.68
N ASP A 96 5.50 -6.56 2.80
CA ASP A 96 6.39 -6.37 1.65
C ASP A 96 7.83 -6.05 2.08
N ILE A 97 8.00 -5.22 3.13
CA ILE A 97 9.32 -4.97 3.75
C ILE A 97 9.93 -6.28 4.26
N ALA A 98 9.17 -7.10 5.00
CA ALA A 98 9.66 -8.37 5.54
C ALA A 98 10.08 -9.35 4.43
N LEU A 99 9.31 -9.42 3.33
CA LEU A 99 9.65 -10.24 2.17
C LEU A 99 10.94 -9.77 1.50
N ALA A 100 11.11 -8.47 1.30
CA ALA A 100 12.32 -7.92 0.69
C ALA A 100 13.57 -8.13 1.56
N LEU A 101 13.44 -7.96 2.89
CA LEU A 101 14.51 -8.26 3.85
C LEU A 101 14.88 -9.75 3.86
N GLY A 102 13.88 -10.64 3.83
CA GLY A 102 14.15 -12.07 3.74
C GLY A 102 14.84 -12.48 2.45
N ARG A 103 14.53 -11.85 1.32
CA ARG A 103 15.24 -12.05 0.04
C ARG A 103 16.69 -11.55 0.11
N LEU A 104 16.95 -10.42 0.79
CA LEU A 104 18.32 -9.96 1.07
C LEU A 104 19.08 -10.97 1.91
N ALA A 105 18.45 -11.56 2.93
CA ALA A 105 19.06 -12.59 3.76
C ALA A 105 19.47 -13.82 2.94
N ILE A 106 18.61 -14.28 2.03
CA ILE A 106 18.91 -15.39 1.11
C ILE A 106 20.11 -15.06 0.21
N LEU A 107 20.21 -13.83 -0.32
CA LEU A 107 21.36 -13.42 -1.12
C LEU A 107 22.66 -13.42 -0.30
N HIS A 108 22.63 -12.91 0.93
CA HIS A 108 23.81 -12.93 1.80
C HIS A 108 24.22 -14.36 2.19
N GLU A 109 23.25 -15.24 2.44
CA GLU A 109 23.49 -16.68 2.68
C GLU A 109 24.16 -17.34 1.47
N ALA A 110 23.67 -17.06 0.25
CA ALA A 110 24.27 -17.56 -0.99
C ALA A 110 25.70 -17.02 -1.24
N LEU A 111 26.02 -15.84 -0.72
CA LEU A 111 27.35 -15.22 -0.80
C LEU A 111 28.29 -15.67 0.34
N GLY A 112 27.82 -16.48 1.29
CA GLY A 112 28.59 -16.93 2.45
C GLY A 112 28.64 -15.94 3.63
N ASP A 113 27.97 -14.79 3.52
CA ASP A 113 27.91 -13.77 4.57
C ASP A 113 26.78 -14.08 5.56
N MET A 114 27.04 -15.06 6.42
CA MET A 114 26.06 -15.57 7.39
C MET A 114 25.67 -14.53 8.44
N ASP A 115 26.57 -13.61 8.79
CA ASP A 115 26.32 -12.55 9.75
C ASP A 115 25.29 -11.55 9.22
N ALA A 116 25.46 -11.09 7.98
CA ALA A 116 24.48 -10.23 7.34
C ALA A 116 23.15 -10.96 7.10
N ALA A 117 23.20 -12.23 6.68
CA ALA A 117 22.00 -13.05 6.50
C ALA A 117 21.19 -13.13 7.80
N ARG A 118 21.85 -13.40 8.94
CA ARG A 118 21.19 -13.46 10.25
C ARG A 118 20.53 -12.14 10.61
N ARG A 119 21.22 -11.00 10.39
CA ARG A 119 20.67 -9.67 10.66
C ARG A 119 19.40 -9.40 9.85
N TYR A 120 19.43 -9.69 8.55
CA TYR A 120 18.28 -9.47 7.68
C TYR A 120 17.11 -10.41 7.98
N TYR A 121 17.36 -11.68 8.35
CA TYR A 121 16.30 -12.56 8.82
C TYR A 121 15.65 -12.06 10.12
N THR A 122 16.46 -11.61 11.08
CA THR A 122 15.93 -11.04 12.33
C THR A 122 15.06 -9.82 12.05
N GLU A 123 15.55 -8.87 11.24
CA GLU A 123 14.82 -7.65 10.90
C GLU A 123 13.51 -7.96 10.15
N ALA A 124 13.50 -8.97 9.27
CA ALA A 124 12.31 -9.42 8.57
C ALA A 124 11.26 -10.00 9.53
N ILE A 125 11.69 -10.84 10.47
CA ILE A 125 10.81 -11.45 11.49
C ILE A 125 10.24 -10.36 12.40
N ASP A 126 11.08 -9.46 12.90
CA ASP A 126 10.65 -8.35 13.76
C ASP A 126 9.62 -7.47 13.05
N THR A 127 9.84 -7.18 11.76
CA THR A 127 8.92 -6.39 10.94
C THR A 127 7.57 -7.10 10.77
N CYS A 128 7.57 -8.42 10.51
CA CYS A 128 6.35 -9.21 10.41
C CYS A 128 5.60 -9.29 11.75
N ASN A 129 6.32 -9.54 12.84
CA ASN A 129 5.72 -9.64 14.18
C ASN A 129 5.08 -8.32 14.60
N ALA A 130 5.73 -7.19 14.30
CA ALA A 130 5.18 -5.85 14.53
C ALA A 130 3.91 -5.57 13.69
N ALA A 131 3.71 -6.29 12.58
CA ALA A 131 2.57 -6.12 11.69
C ALA A 131 1.37 -7.03 12.02
N GLN A 132 1.65 -8.26 12.49
CA GLN A 132 0.65 -9.30 12.66
C GLN A 132 0.28 -9.57 14.12
N GLY A 133 1.13 -9.18 15.08
CA GLY A 133 0.94 -9.49 16.50
C GLY A 133 1.27 -10.95 16.88
N ASP A 134 1.34 -11.84 15.89
CA ASP A 134 1.75 -13.23 16.05
C ASP A 134 3.23 -13.41 15.64
N GLY A 135 3.94 -14.24 16.41
CA GLY A 135 5.35 -14.54 16.17
C GLY A 135 5.53 -15.51 15.01
N ILE A 136 6.08 -15.04 13.89
CA ILE A 136 6.46 -15.92 12.77
C ILE A 136 7.88 -16.45 12.97
N THR A 137 8.10 -17.71 12.59
CA THR A 137 9.41 -18.36 12.59
C THR A 137 10.17 -18.11 11.28
N ARG A 138 11.49 -18.31 11.27
CA ARG A 138 12.30 -18.25 10.04
C ARG A 138 11.80 -19.21 8.96
N ALA A 139 11.38 -20.41 9.34
CA ALA A 139 10.87 -21.42 8.39
C ALA A 139 9.57 -20.96 7.73
N GLU A 140 8.66 -20.35 8.50
CA GLU A 140 7.42 -19.77 7.97
C GLU A 140 7.71 -18.58 7.06
N LEU A 141 8.63 -17.69 7.45
CA LEU A 141 9.07 -16.58 6.60
C LEU A 141 9.64 -17.08 5.27
N VAL A 142 10.52 -18.09 5.29
CA VAL A 142 11.07 -18.68 4.06
C VAL A 142 9.99 -19.34 3.22
N SER A 143 9.05 -20.05 3.86
CA SER A 143 7.89 -20.62 3.16
C SER A 143 7.02 -19.55 2.52
N LEU A 144 6.80 -18.44 3.24
CA LEU A 144 6.06 -17.28 2.75
C LEU A 144 6.75 -16.63 1.55
N ILE A 145 8.07 -16.41 1.63
CA ILE A 145 8.88 -15.88 0.51
C ILE A 145 8.81 -16.79 -0.71
N ARG A 146 8.87 -18.10 -0.51
CA ARG A 146 8.79 -19.07 -1.60
C ARG A 146 7.38 -19.12 -2.22
N THR A 147 6.35 -19.11 -1.38
CA THR A 147 4.94 -19.20 -1.83
C THR A 147 4.51 -17.91 -2.52
N LEU A 148 4.76 -16.75 -1.90
CA LEU A 148 4.44 -15.44 -2.48
C LEU A 148 5.43 -15.00 -3.55
N GLY A 149 6.65 -15.56 -3.57
CA GLY A 149 7.57 -15.40 -4.70
C GLY A 149 7.14 -16.19 -5.93
N SER A 150 6.48 -17.33 -5.77
CA SER A 150 6.05 -18.16 -6.91
C SER A 150 4.87 -17.55 -7.67
N GLU A 151 4.11 -16.65 -7.05
CA GLU A 151 2.95 -15.98 -7.63
C GLU A 151 3.31 -14.53 -8.02
N PRO A 152 3.61 -14.23 -9.30
CA PRO A 152 3.65 -12.84 -9.75
C PRO A 152 2.22 -12.30 -9.74
N GLY A 153 1.91 -11.39 -8.82
CA GLY A 153 0.66 -10.62 -8.86
C GLY A 153 -0.58 -11.46 -9.17
N ALA A 154 -0.90 -12.46 -8.36
CA ALA A 154 -2.10 -13.30 -8.54
C ALA A 154 -3.43 -12.51 -8.54
N ASP A 155 -3.39 -11.25 -8.11
CA ASP A 155 -4.51 -10.31 -8.19
C ASP A 155 -4.44 -9.37 -9.39
N ALA A 156 -3.33 -9.33 -10.14
CA ALA A 156 -3.18 -8.52 -11.36
C ALA A 156 -3.98 -9.06 -12.56
N ARG A 157 -4.55 -10.27 -12.46
CA ARG A 157 -5.54 -10.80 -13.42
C ARG A 157 -6.97 -10.83 -12.88
N SER A 158 -7.18 -10.43 -11.62
CA SER A 158 -8.44 -10.58 -10.89
C SER A 158 -9.09 -9.24 -10.51
N SER A 159 -8.73 -8.14 -11.17
CA SER A 159 -9.60 -6.97 -11.15
C SER A 159 -10.81 -7.24 -12.04
N PRO A 160 -12.07 -7.03 -11.58
CA PRO A 160 -13.20 -7.07 -12.49
C PRO A 160 -12.91 -6.03 -13.57
N LYS A 161 -12.98 -6.43 -14.85
CA LYS A 161 -12.88 -5.50 -15.97
C LYS A 161 -13.81 -4.32 -15.65
N LEU A 162 -13.25 -3.18 -15.24
CA LEU A 162 -14.02 -1.97 -15.09
C LEU A 162 -14.45 -1.64 -16.51
N ARG A 163 -15.71 -1.97 -16.83
CA ARG A 163 -16.35 -1.61 -18.08
C ARG A 163 -16.37 -0.08 -18.09
N VAL A 164 -15.38 0.51 -18.74
CA VAL A 164 -15.39 1.92 -19.08
C VAL A 164 -16.66 2.13 -19.92
N PRO A 165 -17.59 3.01 -19.50
CA PRO A 165 -18.73 3.35 -20.33
C PRO A 165 -18.17 3.98 -21.60
N ASP A 166 -18.57 3.44 -22.75
CA ASP A 166 -18.30 4.01 -24.05
C ASP A 166 -18.78 5.47 -24.06
N SER A 167 -17.84 6.41 -23.93
CA SER A 167 -18.12 7.82 -24.10
C SER A 167 -18.35 8.05 -25.58
N GLY A 168 -19.63 7.93 -25.95
CA GLY A 168 -20.13 8.11 -27.31
C GLY A 168 -19.44 9.27 -28.00
N ARG A 169 -18.64 8.94 -29.02
CA ARG A 169 -18.27 9.90 -30.05
C ARG A 169 -19.54 10.24 -30.82
N HIS A 170 -20.21 11.30 -30.39
CA HIS A 170 -21.03 12.08 -31.28
C HIS A 170 -20.14 12.63 -32.39
N ARG A 171 -20.32 12.09 -33.59
CA ARG A 171 -20.13 12.81 -34.85
C ARG A 171 -21.49 12.92 -35.51
#